data_AF-B4Q3X7-F1
#
_entry.id   AF-B4Q3X7-F1
#
_cell.length_a   1.000
_cell.length_b   1.000
_cell.length_c   1.000
_cell.angle_alpha   90.00
_cell.angle_beta   90.00
_cell.angle_gamma   90.00
#
_symmetry.space_group_name_H-M   'P 1'
#
loop_
_entity.id
_entity.type
_entity.pdbx_description
1 polymer ?
#
loop_
_entity_poly.entity_id
_entity_poly.type
_entity_poly.pdbx_seq_one_letter_code
_entity_poly.pdbx_strand_id
1 'polypeptide(L)'
;MDFHLVTYLNLEPSSRKKMMGSLIKTYYDALAEEFREMGVDPNQEQLSKQEFEQSLRDFSLFGATYNCIAATVLRLPDNYLKNLKDEHPEDFHRFCNVDRNADVLRLMKDHPEFADYMYECVGDLLALTYHKLN
;
A
#
# COMPACT_ATOMS: atom_id res chain seq x y z
N MET A 1 6.05 8.23 -8.59
CA MET A 1 5.54 7.04 -7.89
C MET A 1 6.43 5.88 -8.33
N ASP A 2 7.07 5.15 -7.41
CA ASP A 2 7.91 4.01 -7.80
C ASP A 2 7.01 2.80 -8.17
N PHE A 3 7.57 1.86 -8.92
CA PHE A 3 6.85 0.69 -9.42
C PHE A 3 6.34 -0.21 -8.30
N HIS A 4 7.04 -0.27 -7.16
CA HIS A 4 6.61 -1.04 -6.00
C HIS A 4 5.36 -0.46 -5.37
N LEU A 5 5.30 0.86 -5.17
CA LEU A 5 4.17 1.54 -4.57
C LEU A 5 2.94 1.39 -5.46
N VAL A 6 3.08 1.53 -6.78
CA VAL A 6 1.97 1.30 -7.72
C VAL A 6 1.49 -0.15 -7.63
N THR A 7 2.40 -1.12 -7.63
CA THR A 7 2.02 -2.54 -7.55
C THR A 7 1.41 -2.89 -6.19
N TYR A 8 1.93 -2.28 -5.13
CA TYR A 8 1.42 -2.43 -3.77
C TYR A 8 0.00 -1.86 -3.67
N LEU A 9 -0.29 -0.67 -4.20
CA LEU A 9 -1.60 -0.05 -4.04
C LEU A 9 -2.70 -0.64 -4.93
N ASN A 10 -2.34 -1.29 -6.04
CA ASN A 10 -3.32 -1.74 -7.05
C ASN A 10 -3.60 -3.24 -7.04
N LEU A 11 -2.74 -4.06 -6.40
CA LEU A 11 -2.99 -5.49 -6.24
C LEU A 11 -3.67 -5.81 -4.92
N GLU A 12 -4.56 -6.80 -4.97
CA GLU A 12 -5.08 -7.45 -3.77
C GLU A 12 -3.94 -7.95 -2.87
N PRO A 13 -4.06 -7.84 -1.53
CA PRO A 13 -3.03 -8.28 -0.59
C PRO A 13 -2.55 -9.72 -0.83
N SER A 14 -3.46 -10.65 -1.13
CA SER A 14 -3.12 -12.05 -1.42
C SER A 14 -2.26 -12.22 -2.66
N SER A 15 -2.57 -11.50 -3.74
CA SER A 15 -1.81 -11.48 -5.00
C SER A 15 -0.48 -10.77 -4.84
N ARG A 16 -0.46 -9.68 -4.06
CA ARG A 16 0.73 -8.91 -3.73
C ARG A 16 1.79 -9.77 -3.03
N LYS A 17 1.41 -10.58 -2.05
CA LYS A 17 2.31 -11.50 -1.34
C LYS A 17 3.01 -12.48 -2.29
N LYS A 18 2.31 -12.97 -3.31
CA LYS A 18 2.86 -13.90 -4.31
C LYS A 18 3.87 -13.23 -5.24
N MET A 19 3.66 -11.95 -5.57
CA MET A 19 4.49 -11.23 -6.55
C MET A 19 5.63 -10.44 -5.92
N MET A 20 5.54 -10.11 -4.63
CA MET A 20 6.44 -9.18 -3.96
C MET A 20 7.92 -9.52 -4.15
N GLY A 21 8.30 -10.79 -3.97
CA GLY A 21 9.69 -11.22 -4.15
C GLY A 21 10.22 -10.97 -5.56
N SER A 22 9.39 -11.19 -6.59
CA SER A 22 9.75 -10.92 -7.98
C SER A 22 9.90 -9.43 -8.25
N LEU A 23 9.03 -8.59 -7.67
CA LEU A 23 9.06 -7.14 -7.84
C LEU A 23 10.30 -6.54 -7.19
N ILE A 24 10.57 -6.91 -5.93
CA ILE A 24 11.77 -6.50 -5.17
C ILE A 24 13.02 -6.85 -5.96
N LYS A 25 13.12 -8.09 -6.46
CA LYS A 25 14.25 -8.52 -7.27
C LYS A 25 14.39 -7.67 -8.54
N THR A 26 13.31 -7.50 -9.29
CA THR A 26 13.33 -6.78 -10.58
C THR A 26 13.77 -5.34 -10.39
N TYR A 27 13.24 -4.65 -9.38
CA TYR A 27 13.64 -3.28 -9.10
C TYR A 27 15.08 -3.18 -8.61
N TYR A 28 15.51 -4.05 -7.70
CA TYR A 28 16.88 -4.02 -7.22
C TYR A 28 17.88 -4.26 -8.35
N ASP A 29 17.61 -5.24 -9.22
CA ASP A 29 18.48 -5.55 -10.35
C ASP A 29 18.60 -4.35 -11.31
N ALA A 30 17.49 -3.65 -11.59
CA ALA A 30 17.50 -2.44 -12.41
C ALA A 30 18.25 -1.29 -11.73
N LEU A 31 17.97 -1.04 -10.44
CA LEU A 31 18.62 0.02 -9.67
C LEU A 31 20.14 -0.20 -9.54
N ALA A 32 20.56 -1.45 -9.32
CA ALA A 32 21.97 -1.82 -9.22
C ALA A 32 22.69 -1.65 -10.56
N GLU A 33 22.01 -1.88 -11.68
CA GLU A 33 22.58 -1.62 -13.01
C GLU A 33 22.82 -0.12 -13.23
N GLU A 34 21.82 0.71 -12.93
CA GLU A 34 21.95 2.17 -13.02
C GLU A 34 23.09 2.70 -12.12
N PHE A 35 23.26 2.16 -10.91
CA PHE A 35 24.39 2.51 -10.05
C PHE A 35 25.74 2.15 -10.69
N ARG A 36 25.85 0.93 -11.26
CA ARG A 36 27.06 0.51 -11.97
C ARG A 36 27.38 1.41 -13.16
N GLU A 37 26.38 1.80 -13.95
CA GLU A 37 26.54 2.72 -15.07
C GLU A 37 27.04 4.11 -14.63
N MET A 38 26.64 4.56 -13.44
CA MET A 38 27.13 5.79 -12.82
C MET A 38 28.50 5.66 -12.15
N GLY A 39 29.13 4.47 -12.20
CA GLY A 39 30.42 4.20 -11.56
C GLY A 39 30.34 4.00 -10.04
N VAL A 40 29.15 3.73 -9.51
CA VAL A 40 28.91 3.46 -8.10
C VAL A 40 28.84 1.95 -7.88
N ASP A 41 29.63 1.41 -6.94
CA ASP A 41 29.52 0.01 -6.50
C ASP A 41 28.50 -0.09 -5.34
N PRO A 42 27.32 -0.70 -5.56
CA PRO A 42 26.29 -0.78 -4.52
C PRO A 42 26.78 -1.48 -3.24
N ASN A 43 27.75 -2.39 -3.33
CA ASN A 43 28.25 -3.13 -2.17
C ASN A 43 29.19 -2.29 -1.28
N GLN A 44 29.72 -1.18 -1.79
CA GLN A 44 30.61 -0.29 -1.05
C GLN A 44 29.86 0.88 -0.40
N GLU A 45 28.67 1.20 -0.90
CA GLU A 45 27.87 2.38 -0.51
C GLU A 45 26.65 2.04 0.37
N GLN A 46 26.66 0.90 1.07
CA GLN A 46 25.51 0.41 1.86
C GLN A 46 24.20 0.21 1.05
N LEU A 47 24.35 -0.10 -0.25
CA LEU A 47 23.25 -0.33 -1.20
C LEU A 47 23.28 -1.78 -1.70
N SER A 48 23.86 -2.69 -0.92
CA SER A 48 23.82 -4.12 -1.24
C SER A 48 22.38 -4.61 -1.24
N LYS A 49 22.15 -5.74 -1.92
CA LYS A 49 20.81 -6.34 -1.98
C LYS A 49 20.27 -6.64 -0.60
N GLN A 50 21.15 -7.08 0.30
CA GLN A 50 20.78 -7.41 1.67
C GLN A 50 20.33 -6.17 2.45
N GLU A 51 21.02 -5.04 2.30
CA GLU A 51 20.67 -3.77 2.95
C GLU A 51 19.38 -3.17 2.36
N PHE A 52 19.20 -3.27 1.05
CA PHE A 52 17.96 -2.89 0.39
C PHE A 52 16.77 -3.70 0.93
N GLU A 53 16.88 -5.04 0.95
CA GLU A 53 15.83 -5.90 1.49
C GLU A 53 15.59 -5.69 2.99
N GLN A 54 16.63 -5.36 3.76
CA GLN A 54 16.49 -4.99 5.16
C GLN A 54 15.72 -3.69 5.32
N SER A 55 16.04 -2.67 4.51
CA SER A 55 15.31 -1.40 4.49
C SER A 55 13.83 -1.61 4.19
N LEU A 56 13.50 -2.46 3.21
CA LEU A 56 12.11 -2.82 2.91
C LEU A 56 11.38 -3.46 4.10
N ARG A 57 12.07 -4.32 4.86
CA ARG A 57 11.52 -4.89 6.11
C ARG A 57 11.31 -3.81 7.16
N ASP A 58 12.24 -2.89 7.33
CA ASP A 58 12.15 -1.82 8.33
C ASP A 58 10.97 -0.88 8.03
N PHE A 59 10.73 -0.58 6.74
CA PHE A 59 9.61 0.25 6.29
C PHE A 59 8.28 -0.50 6.13
N SER A 60 8.25 -1.84 6.27
CA SER A 60 7.04 -2.64 6.04
C SER A 60 5.85 -2.22 6.91
N LEU A 61 6.10 -1.90 8.19
CA LEU A 61 5.05 -1.45 9.12
C LEU A 61 4.47 -0.11 8.68
N PHE A 62 5.33 0.81 8.22
CA PHE A 62 4.88 2.09 7.67
C PHE A 62 4.03 1.87 6.42
N GLY A 63 4.47 1.01 5.50
CA GLY A 63 3.71 0.67 4.29
C GLY A 63 2.34 0.06 4.60
N ALA A 64 2.26 -0.87 5.56
CA ALA A 64 1.00 -1.46 6.00
C ALA A 64 0.07 -0.41 6.65
N THR A 65 0.61 0.44 7.52
CA THR A 65 -0.14 1.53 8.16
C THR A 65 -0.70 2.51 7.12
N TYR A 66 0.13 2.91 6.15
CA TYR A 66 -0.28 3.78 5.07
C TYR A 66 -1.39 3.14 4.22
N ASN A 67 -1.29 1.85 3.91
CA ASN A 67 -2.31 1.12 3.17
C ASN A 67 -3.68 1.14 3.87
N CYS A 68 -3.72 0.91 5.18
CA CYS A 68 -4.96 0.97 5.95
C CYS A 68 -5.65 2.33 5.80
N ILE A 69 -4.88 3.41 5.78
CA ILE A 69 -5.41 4.78 5.61
C ILE A 69 -5.84 5.00 4.15
N ALA A 70 -4.95 4.72 3.19
CA ALA A 70 -5.14 5.00 1.78
C ALA A 70 -6.29 4.17 1.17
N ALA A 71 -6.48 2.93 1.63
CA ALA A 71 -7.54 2.05 1.15
C ALA A 71 -8.94 2.64 1.37
N THR A 72 -9.14 3.41 2.46
CA THR A 72 -10.41 4.12 2.75
C THR A 72 -10.78 5.18 1.72
N VAL A 73 -9.88 5.52 0.80
CA VAL A 73 -10.08 6.51 -0.26
C VAL A 73 -9.94 5.88 -1.64
N LEU A 74 -8.93 5.02 -1.82
CA LEU A 74 -8.56 4.49 -3.14
C LEU A 74 -9.36 3.26 -3.55
N ARG A 75 -9.95 2.53 -2.60
CA ARG A 75 -10.63 1.25 -2.86
C ARG A 75 -12.14 1.33 -2.68
N LEU A 76 -12.69 2.55 -2.71
CA LEU A 76 -14.13 2.76 -2.55
C LEU A 76 -14.92 2.05 -3.67
N PRO A 77 -16.05 1.39 -3.34
CA PRO A 77 -16.80 0.59 -4.29
C PRO A 77 -17.54 1.43 -5.33
N ASP A 78 -17.92 0.82 -6.45
CA ASP A 78 -18.92 1.33 -7.42
C ASP A 78 -18.75 2.79 -7.89
N ASN A 79 -17.50 3.26 -8.02
CA ASN A 79 -17.19 4.66 -8.33
C ASN A 79 -17.81 5.66 -7.34
N TYR A 80 -17.94 5.27 -6.07
CA TYR A 80 -18.61 6.03 -5.01
C TYR A 80 -18.30 7.53 -5.03
N LEU A 81 -17.02 7.91 -5.08
CA LEU A 81 -16.62 9.32 -5.10
C LEU A 81 -17.14 10.09 -6.31
N LYS A 82 -17.21 9.44 -7.48
CA LYS A 82 -17.74 10.05 -8.69
C LYS A 82 -19.25 10.27 -8.55
N ASN A 83 -19.99 9.23 -8.13
CA ASN A 83 -21.44 9.32 -7.96
C ASN A 83 -21.78 10.37 -6.89
N LEU A 84 -21.04 10.38 -5.77
CA LEU A 84 -21.19 11.36 -4.71
C LEU A 84 -20.94 12.79 -5.21
N LYS A 85 -19.93 12.99 -6.06
CA LYS A 85 -19.65 14.29 -6.67
C LYS A 85 -20.76 14.75 -7.61
N ASP A 86 -21.27 13.85 -8.43
CA ASP A 86 -22.25 14.15 -9.47
C ASP A 86 -23.65 14.38 -8.88
N GLU A 87 -24.02 13.62 -7.84
CA GLU A 87 -25.36 13.65 -7.23
C GLU A 87 -25.44 14.54 -5.98
N HIS A 88 -24.38 14.60 -5.18
CA HIS A 88 -24.34 15.25 -3.86
C HIS A 88 -22.99 15.96 -3.60
N PRO A 89 -22.67 17.04 -4.34
CA PRO A 89 -21.34 17.67 -4.32
C PRO A 89 -20.90 18.20 -2.94
N GLU A 90 -21.83 18.61 -2.09
CA GLU A 90 -21.53 19.01 -0.70
C GLU A 90 -21.05 17.82 0.15
N ASP A 91 -21.66 16.64 -0.03
CA ASP A 91 -21.23 15.42 0.64
C ASP A 91 -19.89 14.91 0.10
N PHE A 92 -19.60 15.12 -1.19
CA PHE A 92 -18.28 14.87 -1.75
C PHE A 92 -17.20 15.74 -1.08
N HIS A 93 -17.45 17.04 -0.94
CA HIS A 93 -16.54 17.93 -0.22
C HIS A 93 -16.35 17.52 1.23
N ARG A 94 -17.43 17.13 1.93
CA ARG A 94 -17.36 16.58 3.28
C ARG A 94 -16.49 15.33 3.33
N PHE A 95 -16.80 14.33 2.52
CA PHE A 95 -16.10 13.04 2.51
C PHE A 95 -14.59 13.18 2.26
N CYS A 96 -14.18 14.12 1.41
CA CYS A 96 -12.77 14.35 1.09
C CYS A 96 -12.00 15.12 2.15
N ASN A 97 -12.66 16.01 2.91
CA ASN A 97 -11.96 17.02 3.74
C ASN A 97 -12.21 16.90 5.24
N VAL A 98 -13.18 16.09 5.69
CA VAL A 98 -13.44 15.87 7.12
C VAL A 98 -13.42 14.39 7.49
N ASP A 99 -13.76 14.08 8.74
CA ASP A 99 -13.87 12.70 9.21
C ASP A 99 -14.93 11.93 8.40
N ARG A 100 -14.53 10.74 7.90
CA ARG A 100 -15.31 9.86 7.03
C ARG A 100 -15.55 8.48 7.65
N ASN A 101 -15.25 8.30 8.95
CA ASN A 101 -15.38 7.01 9.62
C ASN A 101 -16.79 6.40 9.47
N ALA A 102 -17.84 7.19 9.67
CA ALA A 102 -19.22 6.71 9.54
C ALA A 102 -19.55 6.26 8.11
N ASP A 103 -19.08 7.00 7.11
CA ASP A 103 -19.28 6.67 5.70
C ASP A 103 -18.53 5.38 5.32
N VAL A 104 -17.28 5.23 5.76
CA VAL A 104 -16.47 4.02 5.53
C VAL A 104 -17.10 2.79 6.19
N LEU A 105 -17.56 2.91 7.44
CA LEU A 105 -18.22 1.80 8.15
C LEU A 105 -19.54 1.39 7.48
N ARG A 106 -20.31 2.37 6.97
CA ARG A 106 -21.51 2.08 6.17
C ARG A 106 -21.14 1.33 4.89
N LEU A 107 -20.12 1.80 4.17
CA LEU A 107 -19.67 1.14 2.94
C LEU A 107 -19.16 -0.28 3.19
N MET A 108 -18.46 -0.53 4.31
CA MET A 108 -18.07 -1.90 4.69
C MET A 108 -19.29 -2.79 4.96
N LYS A 109 -20.34 -2.26 5.57
CA LYS A 109 -21.58 -3.03 5.80
C LYS A 109 -22.29 -3.36 4.49
N ASP A 110 -22.34 -2.40 3.56
CA ASP A 110 -23.13 -2.49 2.34
C ASP A 110 -22.39 -3.23 1.20
N HIS A 111 -21.05 -3.24 1.23
CA HIS A 111 -20.20 -3.86 0.21
C HIS A 111 -19.23 -4.88 0.86
N PRO A 112 -19.58 -6.19 0.89
CA PRO A 112 -18.76 -7.22 1.53
C PRO A 112 -17.32 -7.30 1.02
N GLU A 113 -17.10 -7.18 -0.29
CA GLU A 113 -15.75 -7.19 -0.89
C GLU A 113 -14.87 -6.03 -0.40
N PHE A 114 -15.49 -4.86 -0.16
CA PHE A 114 -14.80 -3.72 0.41
C PHE A 114 -14.42 -3.99 1.87
N ALA A 115 -15.33 -4.59 2.66
CA ALA A 115 -15.04 -4.99 4.03
C ALA A 115 -13.91 -6.02 4.10
N ASP A 116 -13.96 -7.05 3.26
CA ASP A 116 -12.93 -8.08 3.20
C ASP A 116 -11.55 -7.47 2.94
N TYR A 117 -11.44 -6.55 1.96
CA TYR A 117 -10.20 -5.84 1.70
C TYR A 117 -9.72 -4.99 2.89
N MET A 118 -10.63 -4.31 3.61
CA MET A 118 -10.27 -3.55 4.81
C MET A 118 -9.75 -4.47 5.92
N TYR A 119 -10.39 -5.62 6.13
CA TYR A 119 -9.93 -6.61 7.10
C TYR A 119 -8.58 -7.22 6.73
N GLU A 120 -8.32 -7.47 5.45
CA GLU A 120 -6.99 -7.90 5.00
C GLU A 120 -5.92 -6.85 5.28
N CYS A 121 -6.20 -5.56 5.05
CA CYS A 121 -5.27 -4.49 5.39
C CYS A 121 -4.92 -4.48 6.88
N VAL A 122 -5.94 -4.60 7.75
CA VAL A 122 -5.74 -4.67 9.20
C VAL A 122 -4.99 -5.94 9.60
N GLY A 123 -5.30 -7.08 8.98
CA GLY A 123 -4.59 -8.34 9.21
C GLY A 123 -3.09 -8.24 8.91
N ASP A 124 -2.73 -7.62 7.78
CA ASP A 124 -1.33 -7.37 7.40
C ASP A 124 -0.62 -6.45 8.40
N LEU A 125 -1.30 -5.39 8.86
CA LEU A 125 -0.78 -4.50 9.89
C LEU A 125 -0.52 -5.26 11.21
N LEU A 126 -1.50 -6.03 11.67
CA LEU A 126 -1.42 -6.77 12.93
C LEU A 126 -0.30 -7.80 12.91
N ALA A 127 -0.12 -8.51 11.79
CA ALA A 127 0.98 -9.45 11.63
C ALA A 127 2.34 -8.75 11.87
N LEU A 128 2.55 -7.55 11.32
CA LEU A 128 3.79 -6.80 11.48
C LEU A 128 3.98 -6.20 12.89
N THR A 129 2.90 -5.93 13.62
CA THR A 129 2.99 -5.40 14.99
C THR A 129 3.20 -6.49 16.04
N TYR A 130 2.54 -7.64 15.91
CA TYR A 130 2.65 -8.72 16.89
C TYR A 130 3.96 -9.50 16.76
N HIS A 131 4.54 -9.60 15.55
CA HIS A 131 5.85 -10.24 15.35
C HIS A 131 7.04 -9.40 15.87
N LYS A 132 6.85 -8.14 16.27
CA LYS A 132 7.89 -7.32 16.89
C LYS A 132 7.96 -7.42 18.42
N LEU A 133 7.00 -8.09 19.06
CA LEU A 133 6.90 -8.22 20.52
C LEU A 133 7.43 -9.56 21.08
N ASN A 134 7.90 -10.46 20.21
CA ASN A 134 8.58 -11.72 20.56
C ASN A 134 10.01 -11.72 20.02
#